data_AF-A0A3R9TR49-F1
#
_entry.id   AF-A0A3R9TR49-F1
#
_cell.length_a   1.000
_cell.length_b   1.000
_cell.length_c   1.000
_cell.angle_alpha   90.00
_cell.angle_beta   90.00
_cell.angle_gamma   90.00
#
_symmetry.space_group_name_H-M   'P 1'
#
loop_
_entity.id
_entity.type
_entity.pdbx_description
1 polymer ?
#
loop_
_entity_poly.entity_id
_entity_poly.type
_entity_poly.pdbx_seq_one_letter_code
_entity_poly.pdbx_strand_id
1 'polypeptide(L)'
;MAETDIAMPESTPVDSRPAFAIVEELKTKFGENFYVQATFEEFPTVWVERARVQEVLMFLRKVERPYVMLFDLSAMDERLRQHRDGLPASDFTVFYHLLSLERNSDIRIKVA
;
A
#
# COMPACT_ATOMS: atom_id res chain seq x y z
N MET A 1 -12.74 16.54 -13.30
CA MET A 1 -12.13 15.82 -12.16
C MET A 1 -11.61 14.53 -12.74
N ALA A 2 -10.30 14.41 -12.94
CA ALA A 2 -9.74 13.20 -13.55
C ALA A 2 -9.80 12.07 -12.52
N GLU A 3 -10.48 10.98 -12.87
CA GLU A 3 -10.30 9.69 -12.23
C GLU A 3 -8.83 9.31 -12.45
N THR A 4 -8.05 9.32 -11.37
CA THR A 4 -6.68 8.81 -11.43
C THR A 4 -6.79 7.30 -11.42
N ASP A 5 -6.97 6.71 -12.60
CA ASP A 5 -6.85 5.28 -12.79
C ASP A 5 -5.46 4.86 -12.33
N ILE A 6 -5.43 3.94 -11.36
CA ILE A 6 -4.19 3.29 -10.99
C ILE A 6 -3.73 2.53 -12.23
N ALA A 7 -2.62 2.96 -12.85
CA ALA A 7 -1.91 2.09 -13.76
C ALA A 7 -1.54 0.84 -12.96
N MET A 8 -2.21 -0.29 -13.25
CA MET A 8 -1.92 -1.58 -12.61
C MET A 8 -0.73 -2.18 -13.35
N PRO A 9 0.52 -2.05 -12.85
CA PRO A 9 1.57 -2.91 -13.36
C PRO A 9 1.17 -4.37 -13.14
N GLU A 10 1.71 -5.29 -13.95
CA GLU A 10 1.51 -6.73 -13.76
C GLU A 10 1.63 -7.08 -12.28
N SER A 11 0.58 -7.67 -11.71
CA SER A 11 0.52 -8.02 -10.30
C SER A 11 1.70 -8.94 -9.99
N THR A 12 2.70 -8.40 -9.28
CA THR A 12 3.86 -9.21 -8.92
C THR A 12 3.41 -10.25 -7.88
N PRO A 13 3.86 -11.51 -7.96
CA PRO A 13 3.53 -12.51 -6.95
C PRO A 13 3.83 -11.98 -5.56
N VAL A 14 2.83 -12.08 -4.69
CA VAL A 14 2.96 -11.69 -3.29
C VAL A 14 3.96 -12.61 -2.61
N ASP A 15 4.88 -12.03 -1.87
CA ASP A 15 5.87 -12.76 -1.10
C ASP A 15 5.19 -13.67 -0.06
N SER A 16 5.70 -14.87 0.12
CA SER A 16 5.12 -15.89 1.02
C SER A 16 5.59 -15.76 2.48
N ARG A 17 6.48 -14.81 2.79
CA ARG A 17 6.94 -14.55 4.16
C ARG A 17 5.76 -14.16 5.08
N PRO A 18 5.79 -14.52 6.37
CA PRO A 18 4.70 -14.22 7.31
C PRO A 18 4.30 -12.74 7.39
N ALA A 19 5.26 -11.82 7.19
CA ALA A 19 5.02 -10.38 7.18
C ALA A 19 4.04 -9.92 6.07
N PHE A 20 3.86 -10.72 5.01
CA PHE A 20 2.98 -10.43 3.88
C PHE A 20 1.58 -11.03 4.04
N ALA A 21 1.31 -11.79 5.10
CA ALA A 21 0.02 -12.46 5.32
C ALA A 21 -1.18 -11.49 5.31
N ILE A 22 -0.99 -10.23 5.73
CA ILE A 22 -2.02 -9.18 5.70
C ILE A 22 -2.57 -8.91 4.29
N VAL A 23 -1.79 -9.18 3.25
CA VAL A 23 -2.21 -9.00 1.85
C VAL A 23 -3.39 -9.88 1.50
N GLU A 24 -3.46 -11.11 2.03
CA GLU A 24 -4.59 -12.02 1.79
C GLU A 24 -5.87 -11.54 2.50
N GLU A 25 -5.74 -10.94 3.68
CA GLU A 25 -6.86 -10.30 4.38
C GLU A 25 -7.36 -9.07 3.61
N LEU A 26 -6.44 -8.28 3.04
CA LEU A 26 -6.78 -7.17 2.15
C LEU A 26 -7.50 -7.67 0.89
N LYS A 27 -6.99 -8.72 0.22
CA LYS A 27 -7.63 -9.33 -0.96
C LYS A 27 -9.04 -9.81 -0.62
N THR A 28 -9.20 -10.48 0.52
CA THR A 28 -10.50 -10.97 1.01
C THR A 28 -11.49 -9.83 1.22
N LYS A 29 -11.03 -8.68 1.75
CA LYS A 29 -11.90 -7.54 2.08
C LYS A 29 -12.19 -6.64 0.88
N PHE A 30 -11.20 -6.40 0.02
CA PHE A 30 -11.21 -5.34 -0.99
C PHE A 30 -11.20 -5.86 -2.44
N GLY A 31 -11.04 -7.17 -2.65
CA GLY A 31 -10.86 -7.77 -3.97
C GLY A 31 -9.51 -7.42 -4.58
N GLU A 32 -9.44 -7.38 -5.91
CA GLU A 32 -8.23 -7.04 -6.69
C GLU A 32 -8.08 -5.53 -6.95
N ASN A 33 -8.78 -4.68 -6.20
CA ASN A 33 -8.80 -3.21 -6.38
C ASN A 33 -7.56 -2.51 -5.77
N PHE A 34 -6.45 -3.21 -5.70
CA PHE A 34 -5.15 -2.73 -5.24
C PHE A 34 -4.06 -3.61 -5.84
N TYR A 35 -2.82 -3.14 -5.87
CA TYR A 35 -1.69 -3.96 -6.27
C TYR A 35 -0.55 -3.88 -5.24
N VAL A 36 0.24 -4.95 -5.17
CA VAL A 36 1.41 -5.01 -4.30
C VAL A 36 2.63 -4.65 -5.14
N GLN A 37 3.37 -3.63 -4.69
CA GLN A 37 4.63 -3.24 -5.29
C GLN A 37 5.75 -4.13 -4.76
N ALA A 38 6.48 -4.78 -5.67
CA ALA A 38 7.71 -5.46 -5.32
C ALA A 38 8.78 -4.45 -4.87
N THR A 39 9.32 -4.69 -3.68
CA THR A 39 10.39 -3.88 -3.08
C THR A 39 11.40 -4.83 -2.43
N PHE A 40 12.61 -4.33 -2.14
CA PHE A 40 13.61 -5.07 -1.37
C PHE A 40 13.34 -5.07 0.14
N GLU A 41 12.15 -4.66 0.56
CA GLU A 41 11.77 -4.59 1.97
C GLU A 41 11.23 -5.93 2.49
N GLU A 42 11.15 -6.04 3.81
CA GLU A 42 10.65 -7.23 4.50
C GLU A 42 9.15 -7.17 4.81
N PHE A 43 8.44 -6.16 4.29
CA PHE A 43 7.01 -5.95 4.49
C PHE A 43 6.31 -5.50 3.20
N PRO A 44 4.99 -5.71 3.08
CA PRO A 44 4.25 -5.35 1.87
C PRO A 44 4.13 -3.83 1.68
N THR A 45 4.41 -3.37 0.45
CA THR A 45 4.02 -2.05 -0.04
C THR A 45 2.82 -2.20 -0.98
N VAL A 46 1.69 -1.61 -0.61
CA VAL A 46 0.39 -1.76 -1.31
C VAL A 46 -0.07 -0.42 -1.85
N TRP A 47 -0.38 -0.38 -3.14
CA TRP A 47 -0.98 0.78 -3.78
C TRP A 47 -2.50 0.67 -3.81
N VAL A 48 -3.17 1.72 -3.38
CA VAL A 48 -4.63 1.77 -3.30
C VAL A 48 -5.16 3.03 -3.96
N GLU A 49 -6.44 2.99 -4.35
CA GLU A 49 -7.11 4.16 -4.91
C GLU A 49 -7.25 5.24 -3.85
N ARG A 50 -7.06 6.49 -4.27
CA ARG A 50 -7.20 7.64 -3.36
C ARG A 50 -8.56 7.71 -2.68
N ALA A 51 -9.62 7.33 -3.40
CA ALA A 51 -10.98 7.29 -2.84
C ALA A 51 -11.12 6.26 -1.70
N ARG A 52 -10.26 5.24 -1.66
CA ARG A 52 -10.35 4.10 -0.73
C ARG A 52 -9.32 4.13 0.39
N VAL A 53 -8.36 5.04 0.35
CA VAL A 53 -7.26 5.07 1.34
C VAL A 53 -7.79 5.11 2.78
N GLN A 54 -8.82 5.92 3.06
CA GLN A 54 -9.40 5.99 4.40
C GLN A 54 -10.07 4.68 4.80
N GLU A 55 -10.76 4.01 3.87
CA GLU A 55 -11.40 2.72 4.09
C GLU A 55 -10.35 1.64 4.45
N VAL A 56 -9.25 1.60 3.70
CA VAL A 56 -8.13 0.66 3.91
C VAL A 56 -7.44 0.91 5.24
N LEU A 57 -7.10 2.17 5.56
CA LEU A 57 -6.48 2.53 6.84
C LEU A 57 -7.38 2.17 8.04
N MET A 58 -8.69 2.40 7.91
CA MET A 58 -9.65 2.04 8.96
C MET A 58 -9.83 0.53 9.11
N PHE A 59 -9.73 -0.23 8.03
CA PHE A 59 -9.69 -1.69 8.09
C PHE A 59 -8.45 -2.19 8.82
N LEU A 60 -7.26 -1.71 8.46
CA LEU A 60 -5.98 -2.10 9.08
C LEU A 60 -5.93 -1.78 10.58
N ARG A 61 -6.64 -0.73 11.01
CA ARG A 61 -6.79 -0.38 12.43
C ARG A 61 -7.73 -1.32 13.21
N LYS A 62 -8.63 -2.05 12.53
CA LYS A 62 -9.68 -2.88 13.16
C LYS A 62 -9.51 -4.38 12.95
N VAL A 63 -8.60 -4.79 12.07
CA VAL A 63 -8.29 -6.20 11.82
C VAL A 63 -7.74 -6.89 13.06
N GLU A 64 -7.81 -8.22 13.12
CA GLU A 64 -7.18 -9.00 14.18
C GLU A 64 -5.68 -8.65 14.27
N ARG A 65 -5.12 -8.49 15.48
CA ARG A 65 -3.75 -8.01 15.69
C ARG A 65 -3.47 -6.72 14.87
N PRO A 66 -4.14 -5.61 15.20
CA PRO A 66 -4.28 -4.45 14.32
C PRO A 66 -2.98 -3.65 14.11
N TYR A 67 -2.95 -2.87 13.02
CA TYR A 67 -1.91 -1.87 12.77
C TYR A 67 -2.22 -0.57 13.50
N VAL A 68 -1.75 -0.46 14.75
CA VAL A 68 -2.16 0.59 15.70
C VAL A 68 -1.28 1.84 15.66
N MET A 69 -0.11 1.77 15.06
CA MET A 69 0.86 2.86 15.04
C MET A 69 1.10 3.35 13.61
N LEU A 70 0.91 4.64 13.38
CA LEU A 70 1.40 5.35 12.20
C LEU A 70 2.84 5.78 12.47
N PHE A 71 3.80 5.11 11.82
CA PHE A 71 5.22 5.39 11.98
C PHE A 71 5.66 6.62 11.22
N ASP A 72 5.24 6.68 9.96
CA ASP A 72 5.55 7.77 9.06
C ASP A 72 4.41 8.02 8.08
N LEU A 73 4.24 9.28 7.73
CA LEU A 73 3.38 9.77 6.67
C LEU A 73 4.18 10.80 5.88
N SER A 74 4.53 10.42 4.65
CA SER A 74 5.41 11.23 3.81
C SER A 74 4.86 11.33 2.39
N ALA A 75 5.17 12.44 1.74
CA ALA A 75 4.84 12.71 0.35
C ALA A 75 6.11 12.79 -0.50
N MET A 76 6.05 12.29 -1.72
CA MET A 76 7.12 12.36 -2.72
C MET A 76 6.66 13.25 -3.87
N ASP A 77 7.53 14.17 -4.30
CA ASP A 77 7.38 14.90 -5.56
C ASP A 77 7.92 14.05 -6.71
N GLU A 78 7.04 13.66 -7.63
CA GLU A 78 7.33 12.74 -8.72
C GLU A 78 7.57 13.46 -10.06
N ARG A 79 7.41 14.79 -10.12
CA ARG A 79 7.41 15.57 -11.38
C ARG A 79 8.71 15.45 -12.17
N LEU A 80 9.83 15.31 -11.46
CA LEU A 80 11.17 15.22 -12.06
C LEU A 80 11.79 13.82 -11.93
N ARG A 81 10.99 12.81 -11.53
CA ARG A 81 11.50 11.46 -11.37
C ARG A 81 11.76 10.82 -12.73
N GLN A 82 13.01 10.39 -12.94
CA GLN A 82 13.46 9.78 -14.19
C GLN A 82 13.09 8.29 -14.28
N HIS A 83 13.15 7.55 -13.16
CA HIS A 83 12.84 6.12 -13.10
C HIS A 83 11.46 5.90 -12.48
N ARG A 84 10.44 5.74 -13.33
CA ARG A 84 9.02 5.63 -12.96
C ARG A 84 8.37 4.30 -13.32
N ASP A 85 9.16 3.31 -13.74
CA ASP A 85 8.63 2.00 -14.15
C ASP A 85 7.77 1.39 -13.03
N GLY A 86 6.52 1.05 -13.35
CA GLY A 86 5.55 0.49 -12.40
C GLY A 86 4.92 1.48 -11.41
N LEU A 87 5.14 2.79 -11.57
CA LEU A 87 4.51 3.83 -10.76
C LEU A 87 3.36 4.52 -11.50
N PRO A 88 2.30 4.95 -10.80
CA PRO A 88 1.22 5.69 -11.43
C PRO A 88 1.68 7.04 -11.98
N ALA A 89 1.02 7.48 -13.06
CA ALA A 89 1.19 8.83 -13.60
C ALA A 89 0.59 9.85 -12.60
N SER A 90 1.46 10.62 -11.96
CA SER A 90 1.12 11.54 -10.87
C SER A 90 2.25 12.54 -10.63
N ASP A 91 1.89 13.73 -10.14
CA ASP A 91 2.85 14.77 -9.71
C ASP A 91 3.36 14.51 -8.30
N PHE A 92 2.54 13.89 -7.46
CA PHE A 92 2.85 13.57 -6.08
C PHE A 92 2.36 12.18 -5.73
N THR A 93 3.11 11.48 -4.87
CA THR A 93 2.63 10.27 -4.23
C THR A 93 2.73 10.42 -2.73
N VAL A 94 1.86 9.74 -1.98
CA VAL A 94 1.87 9.74 -0.51
C VAL A 94 1.96 8.31 -0.04
N PHE A 95 2.68 8.08 1.06
CA PHE A 95 2.65 6.78 1.73
C PHE A 95 2.37 6.90 3.22
N TYR A 96 1.71 5.88 3.75
CA TYR A 96 1.48 5.64 5.17
C TYR A 96 2.25 4.38 5.56
N HIS A 97 3.16 4.48 6.52
CA HIS A 97 3.85 3.32 7.09
C HIS A 97 3.22 2.99 8.45
N LEU A 98 2.64 1.80 8.56
CA LEU A 98 1.92 1.35 9.74
C LEU A 98 2.59 0.13 10.37
N LEU A 99 2.56 0.05 11.70
CA LEU A 99 3.07 -1.10 12.47
C LEU A 99 1.95 -1.78 13.24
N SER A 100 1.99 -3.11 13.25
CA SER A 100 1.25 -3.95 14.18
C SER A 100 2.23 -4.55 15.20
N LEU A 101 2.10 -4.11 16.46
CA LEU A 101 2.94 -4.61 17.56
C LEU A 101 2.63 -6.08 17.88
N GLU A 102 1.36 -6.50 17.72
CA GLU A 102 0.93 -7.87 17.99
C GLU A 102 1.30 -8.85 16.87
N ARG A 103 1.34 -8.40 15.60
CA ARG A 103 1.84 -9.21 14.48
C ARG A 103 3.35 -9.20 14.37
N ASN A 104 4.01 -8.21 15.00
CA ASN A 104 5.41 -7.88 14.77
C ASN A 104 5.69 -7.72 13.26
N SER A 105 4.84 -6.94 12.59
CA SER A 105 4.90 -6.74 11.14
C SER A 105 4.46 -5.34 10.75
N ASP A 106 4.95 -4.91 9.59
CA ASP A 106 4.73 -3.58 9.04
C ASP A 106 3.89 -3.69 7.76
N ILE A 107 3.31 -2.57 7.34
CA ILE A 107 2.71 -2.42 6.02
C ILE A 107 2.87 -0.97 5.56
N ARG A 108 3.14 -0.79 4.26
CA ARG A 108 3.11 0.53 3.64
C ARG A 108 1.96 0.65 2.67
N ILE A 109 1.11 1.65 2.84
CA ILE A 109 0.03 1.99 1.92
C ILE A 109 0.44 3.21 1.09
N LYS A 110 0.42 3.10 -0.23
CA LYS A 110 0.75 4.18 -1.17
C LYS A 110 -0.48 4.63 -1.95
N VAL A 111 -0.50 5.92 -2.30
CA VAL A 111 -1.56 6.58 -3.06
C VAL A 111 -0.97 7.65 -3.96
N ALA A 112 -1.62 7.92 -5.10
CA ALA A 112 -1.31 8.96 -6.07
C ALA A 112 -2.50 9.91 -6.29
#